data_AF-A0A158L4R8-F1
#
_entry.id   AF-A0A158L4R8-F1
#
_cell.length_a   1.000
_cell.length_b   1.000
_cell.length_c   1.000
_cell.angle_alpha   90.00
_cell.angle_beta   90.00
_cell.angle_gamma   90.00
#
_symmetry.space_group_name_H-M   'P 1'
#
loop_
_entity.id
_entity.type
_entity.pdbx_description
1 polymer ?
#
loop_
_entity_poly.entity_id
_entity_poly.type
_entity_poly.pdbx_seq_one_letter_code
_entity_poly.pdbx_strand_id
1 'polypeptide(L)'
;MDELKARDVVASAILRECAQGRGIQREGQIGVFLDTPTLEMESPGILAKRLVTLRHLALKCGHDAAQEPFLVYPTLHYQNGGVAIDKDGATSVPGLYCVGEVTGGLHGRNRLMGNALLDILSMGRRAGAKAAEPGGRVMASRAGIGHVHAWQRELTLSGLPLDVKAPRLFPDYAHFDLRVDAGLRSSARGCVVGDIR
;
A
#
# COMPACT_ATOMS: atom_id res chain seq x y z
N MET A 1 -12.83 -25.59 -1.93
CA MET A 1 -11.63 -25.03 -2.60
C MET A 1 -10.48 -25.20 -1.64
N ASP A 2 -9.29 -25.54 -2.13
CA ASP A 2 -8.11 -25.67 -1.26
C ASP A 2 -7.61 -24.28 -0.86
N GLU A 3 -7.78 -23.94 0.41
CA GLU A 3 -7.45 -22.63 1.00
C GLU A 3 -5.95 -22.31 1.01
N LEU A 4 -5.09 -23.30 0.78
CA LEU A 4 -3.62 -23.14 0.72
C LEU A 4 -3.11 -22.80 -0.68
N LYS A 5 -4.01 -22.63 -1.66
CA LYS A 5 -3.63 -22.18 -3.01
C LYS A 5 -3.12 -20.74 -3.03
N ALA A 6 -2.57 -20.35 -4.18
CA ALA A 6 -2.10 -18.98 -4.41
C ALA A 6 -3.20 -17.94 -4.13
N ARG A 7 -2.79 -16.78 -3.61
CA ARG A 7 -3.71 -15.73 -3.10
C ARG A 7 -4.70 -15.22 -4.15
N ASP A 8 -4.28 -15.14 -5.41
CA ASP A 8 -5.13 -14.76 -6.54
C ASP A 8 -6.27 -15.75 -6.78
N VAL A 9 -5.99 -17.06 -6.65
CA VAL A 9 -6.99 -18.12 -6.76
C VAL A 9 -7.98 -18.07 -5.59
N VAL A 10 -7.48 -17.92 -4.36
CA VAL A 10 -8.32 -17.78 -3.15
C VAL A 10 -9.20 -16.53 -3.26
N ALA A 11 -8.61 -15.37 -3.59
CA ALA A 11 -9.34 -14.12 -3.74
C ALA A 11 -10.40 -14.22 -4.85
N SER A 12 -10.06 -14.78 -6.01
CA SER A 12 -11.02 -14.99 -7.10
C SER A 12 -12.18 -15.90 -6.69
N ALA A 13 -11.91 -16.93 -5.88
CA ALA A 13 -12.96 -17.79 -5.33
C ALA A 13 -13.90 -16.99 -4.42
N ILE A 14 -13.37 -16.22 -3.47
CA ILE A 14 -14.17 -15.41 -2.54
C ILE A 14 -15.04 -14.40 -3.31
N LEU A 15 -14.46 -13.68 -4.28
CA LEU A 15 -15.20 -12.73 -5.13
C LEU A 15 -16.36 -13.42 -5.87
N ARG A 16 -16.11 -14.62 -6.41
CA ARG A 16 -17.12 -15.41 -7.13
C ARG A 16 -18.24 -15.89 -6.20
N GLU A 17 -17.91 -16.38 -5.01
CA GLU A 17 -18.90 -16.79 -4.01
C GLU A 17 -19.84 -15.62 -3.65
N CYS A 18 -19.26 -14.45 -3.38
CA CYS A 18 -20.03 -13.24 -3.06
C CYS A 18 -20.90 -12.81 -4.24
N ALA A 19 -20.34 -12.76 -5.45
CA ALA A 19 -21.07 -12.35 -6.66
C ALA A 19 -22.21 -13.31 -7.05
N GLN A 20 -22.12 -14.58 -6.67
CA GLN A 20 -23.15 -15.59 -6.92
C GLN A 20 -24.16 -15.70 -5.77
N GLY A 21 -24.19 -14.73 -4.84
CA GLY A 21 -25.15 -14.66 -3.75
C GLY A 21 -24.90 -15.66 -2.61
N ARG A 22 -23.73 -16.30 -2.58
CA ARG A 22 -23.31 -17.22 -1.51
C ARG A 22 -22.40 -16.57 -0.47
N GLY A 23 -22.13 -15.27 -0.62
CA GLY A 23 -21.45 -14.48 0.39
C GLY A 23 -22.31 -14.29 1.64
N ILE A 24 -21.65 -14.20 2.78
CA ILE A 24 -22.27 -13.90 4.06
C ILE A 24 -22.46 -12.39 4.18
N GLN A 25 -23.67 -11.97 4.56
CA GLN A 25 -23.98 -10.57 4.84
C GLN A 25 -24.02 -10.31 6.34
N ARG A 26 -23.31 -9.28 6.79
CA ARG A 26 -23.34 -8.79 8.17
C ARG A 26 -23.08 -7.30 8.19
N GLU A 27 -23.89 -6.55 8.94
CA GLU A 27 -23.68 -5.10 9.15
C GLU A 27 -23.57 -4.30 7.83
N GLY A 28 -24.32 -4.71 6.81
CA GLY A 28 -24.31 -4.08 5.48
C GLY A 28 -23.10 -4.44 4.60
N GLN A 29 -22.20 -5.31 5.07
CA GLN A 29 -21.03 -5.78 4.32
C GLN A 29 -21.25 -7.22 3.82
N ILE A 30 -20.54 -7.60 2.75
CA ILE A 30 -20.52 -8.95 2.19
C ILE A 30 -19.11 -9.54 2.23
N GLY A 31 -19.01 -10.82 2.56
CA GLY A 31 -17.74 -11.53 2.59
C GLY A 31 -17.90 -13.02 2.77
N VAL A 32 -16.82 -13.66 3.21
CA VAL A 32 -16.83 -15.06 3.69
C VAL A 32 -16.30 -15.11 5.11
N PHE A 33 -16.58 -16.19 5.84
CA PHE A 33 -15.98 -16.37 7.16
C PHE A 33 -14.56 -16.94 7.05
N LEU A 34 -13.65 -16.33 7.80
CA LEU A 34 -12.39 -16.94 8.19
C LEU A 34 -12.60 -17.58 9.57
N ASP A 35 -12.62 -18.90 9.61
CA ASP A 35 -12.99 -19.68 10.80
C ASP A 35 -11.82 -19.84 11.78
N THR A 36 -11.66 -18.85 12.65
CA THR A 36 -10.72 -18.91 13.78
C THR A 36 -11.26 -19.64 15.02
N PRO A 37 -12.58 -19.70 15.31
CA PRO A 37 -13.09 -20.49 16.43
C PRO A 37 -12.80 -21.98 16.31
N THR A 38 -13.08 -22.60 15.16
CA THR A 38 -12.76 -24.03 14.95
C THR A 38 -11.26 -24.28 15.08
N LEU A 39 -10.43 -23.37 14.56
CA LEU A 39 -8.98 -23.46 14.69
C LEU A 39 -8.50 -23.45 16.16
N GLU A 40 -9.10 -22.62 17.01
CA GLU A 40 -8.80 -22.59 18.45
C GLU A 40 -9.34 -23.83 19.17
N MET A 41 -10.49 -24.38 18.75
CA MET A 41 -11.04 -25.63 19.29
C MET A 41 -10.15 -26.84 18.97
N GLU A 42 -9.68 -26.94 17.73
CA GLU A 42 -8.80 -28.03 17.27
C GLU A 42 -7.38 -27.90 17.85
N SER A 43 -6.92 -26.67 18.08
CA SER A 43 -5.60 -26.39 18.65
C SER A 43 -5.67 -25.35 19.77
N PRO A 44 -6.08 -25.76 21.00
CA PRO A 44 -6.26 -24.83 22.11
C PRO A 44 -5.01 -23.99 22.42
N GLY A 45 -5.19 -22.67 22.43
CA GLY A 45 -4.14 -21.69 22.67
C GLY A 45 -3.34 -21.27 21.43
N ILE A 46 -3.70 -21.71 20.21
CA ILE A 46 -3.02 -21.29 18.99
C ILE A 46 -3.13 -19.77 18.77
N LEU A 47 -4.28 -19.17 19.07
CA LEU A 47 -4.48 -17.72 19.02
C LEU A 47 -3.60 -16.99 20.05
N ALA A 48 -3.36 -17.61 21.21
CA ALA A 48 -2.55 -17.04 22.29
C ALA A 48 -1.03 -17.17 22.04
N LYS A 49 -0.60 -18.21 21.34
CA LYS A 49 0.82 -18.60 21.22
C LYS A 49 1.42 -18.30 19.85
N ARG A 50 0.65 -18.45 18.78
CA ARG A 50 1.14 -18.33 17.39
C ARG A 50 0.53 -17.16 16.64
N LEU A 51 -0.76 -16.88 16.85
CA LEU A 51 -1.47 -15.79 16.18
C LEU A 51 -1.70 -14.60 17.12
N VAL A 52 -0.69 -14.29 17.94
CA VAL A 52 -0.77 -13.29 19.02
C VAL A 52 -1.19 -11.91 18.50
N THR A 53 -0.61 -11.48 17.38
CA THR A 53 -0.94 -10.20 16.76
C THR A 53 -2.39 -10.13 16.30
N LEU A 54 -2.90 -11.22 15.69
CA LEU A 54 -4.29 -11.31 15.26
C LEU A 54 -5.23 -11.22 16.46
N ARG A 55 -4.97 -12.01 17.52
CA ARG A 55 -5.76 -12.00 18.75
C ARG A 55 -5.79 -10.62 19.41
N HIS A 56 -4.64 -9.97 19.54
CA HIS A 56 -4.56 -8.64 20.15
C HIS A 56 -5.30 -7.58 19.33
N LEU A 57 -5.20 -7.62 18.00
CA LEU A 57 -5.92 -6.69 17.13
C LEU A 57 -7.44 -6.91 17.22
N ALA A 58 -7.88 -8.16 17.18
CA ALA A 58 -9.29 -8.53 17.29
C ALA A 58 -9.90 -8.01 18.61
N LEU A 59 -9.23 -8.25 19.74
CA LEU A 59 -9.69 -7.79 21.05
C LEU A 59 -9.78 -6.26 21.13
N LYS A 60 -8.82 -5.54 20.53
CA LYS A 60 -8.87 -4.08 20.45
C LYS A 60 -10.06 -3.57 19.63
N CYS A 61 -10.53 -4.35 18.67
CA CYS A 61 -11.73 -4.08 17.87
C CYS A 61 -13.02 -4.61 18.53
N GLY A 62 -12.96 -5.13 19.76
CA GLY A 62 -14.13 -5.68 20.46
C GLY A 62 -14.59 -7.03 19.92
N HIS A 63 -13.73 -7.74 19.18
CA HIS A 63 -14.03 -9.04 18.58
C HIS A 63 -13.18 -10.15 19.22
N ASP A 64 -13.82 -11.24 19.64
CA ASP A 64 -13.12 -12.42 20.15
C ASP A 64 -12.98 -13.48 19.06
N ALA A 65 -11.81 -13.55 18.45
CA ALA A 65 -11.47 -14.51 17.40
C ALA A 65 -11.60 -15.99 17.82
N ALA A 66 -11.61 -16.28 19.13
CA ALA A 66 -11.83 -17.64 19.63
C ALA A 66 -13.31 -18.05 19.65
N GLN A 67 -14.22 -17.08 19.62
CA GLN A 67 -15.66 -17.30 19.76
C GLN A 67 -16.42 -16.99 18.47
N GLU A 68 -15.92 -16.04 17.68
CA GLU A 68 -16.59 -15.54 16.49
C GLU A 68 -15.64 -15.54 15.30
N PRO A 69 -16.08 -15.98 14.11
CA PRO A 69 -15.26 -15.92 12.91
C PRO A 69 -15.18 -14.49 12.35
N PHE A 70 -14.09 -14.19 11.65
CA PHE A 70 -13.95 -12.91 10.95
C PHE A 70 -14.74 -12.93 9.64
N LEU A 71 -15.49 -11.87 9.38
CA LEU A 71 -15.96 -11.60 8.02
C LEU A 71 -14.79 -11.00 7.21
N VAL A 72 -14.39 -11.70 6.14
CA VAL A 72 -13.28 -11.28 5.29
C VAL A 72 -13.71 -11.10 3.83
N TYR A 73 -13.09 -10.13 3.16
CA TYR A 73 -13.25 -9.89 1.73
C TYR A 73 -11.89 -9.52 1.12
N PRO A 74 -11.61 -9.86 -0.15
CA PRO A 74 -10.34 -9.53 -0.78
C PRO A 74 -10.14 -8.02 -0.91
N THR A 75 -8.97 -7.53 -0.50
CA THR A 75 -8.58 -6.11 -0.56
C THR A 75 -7.30 -5.94 -1.34
N LEU A 76 -7.13 -4.80 -2.01
CA LEU A 76 -5.88 -4.43 -2.65
C LEU A 76 -4.75 -4.41 -1.60
N HIS A 77 -3.68 -5.15 -1.86
CA HIS A 77 -2.61 -5.35 -0.88
C HIS A 77 -1.21 -4.98 -1.37
N TYR A 78 -0.93 -5.14 -2.67
CA TYR A 78 0.40 -4.89 -3.22
C TYR A 78 0.32 -4.55 -4.70
N GLN A 79 1.14 -3.59 -5.14
CA GLN A 79 1.26 -3.18 -6.54
C GLN A 79 2.47 -3.85 -7.21
N ASN A 80 2.19 -4.74 -8.18
CA ASN A 80 3.23 -5.44 -8.95
C ASN A 80 3.81 -4.61 -10.11
N GLY A 81 3.05 -3.61 -10.56
CA GLY A 81 3.46 -2.67 -11.62
C GLY A 81 4.11 -1.42 -11.04
N GLY A 82 4.84 -0.69 -11.87
CA GLY A 82 5.53 0.51 -11.44
C GLY A 82 6.55 0.98 -12.45
N VAL A 83 7.50 1.78 -12.00
CA VAL A 83 8.60 2.30 -12.81
C VAL A 83 9.46 1.13 -13.30
N ALA A 84 9.70 1.07 -14.62
CA ALA A 84 10.60 0.09 -15.20
C ALA A 84 12.04 0.41 -14.77
N ILE A 85 12.72 -0.59 -14.23
CA ILE A 85 14.10 -0.48 -13.75
C ILE A 85 14.97 -1.58 -14.38
N ASP A 86 16.26 -1.30 -14.48
CA ASP A 86 17.25 -2.33 -14.80
C ASP A 86 17.62 -3.17 -13.55
N LYS A 87 18.58 -4.06 -13.72
CA LYS A 87 19.07 -4.95 -12.65
C LYS A 87 19.64 -4.21 -11.45
N ASP A 88 20.01 -2.95 -11.60
CA ASP A 88 20.68 -2.11 -10.61
C ASP A 88 19.74 -1.02 -10.07
N GLY A 89 18.45 -1.05 -10.43
CA GLY A 89 17.43 -0.11 -9.98
C GLY A 89 17.41 1.21 -10.74
N ALA A 90 18.20 1.34 -11.82
CA ALA A 90 18.21 2.54 -12.64
C ALA A 90 16.98 2.60 -13.53
N THR A 91 16.37 3.78 -13.64
CA THR A 91 15.22 4.02 -14.52
C THR A 91 15.67 4.43 -15.93
N SER A 92 14.72 4.67 -16.84
CA SER A 92 15.02 5.30 -18.13
C SER A 92 15.47 6.76 -18.03
N VAL A 93 15.32 7.39 -16.86
CA VAL A 93 15.80 8.75 -16.59
C VAL A 93 17.20 8.68 -15.97
N PRO A 94 18.25 9.22 -16.63
CA PRO A 94 19.61 9.18 -16.12
C PRO A 94 19.73 9.78 -14.72
N GLY A 95 20.37 9.06 -13.81
CA GLY A 95 20.56 9.48 -12.42
C GLY A 95 19.36 9.28 -11.50
N LEU A 96 18.22 8.79 -12.01
CA LEU A 96 17.06 8.43 -11.20
C LEU A 96 17.03 6.92 -10.97
N TYR A 97 16.94 6.53 -9.70
CA TYR A 97 16.85 5.15 -9.24
C TYR A 97 15.56 4.93 -8.46
N CYS A 98 14.98 3.74 -8.54
CA CYS A 98 13.75 3.35 -7.85
C CYS A 98 13.90 1.94 -7.27
N VAL A 99 13.29 1.70 -6.11
CA VAL A 99 13.35 0.41 -5.39
C VAL A 99 12.05 0.10 -4.66
N GLY A 100 11.73 -1.18 -4.50
CA GLY A 100 10.53 -1.63 -3.79
C GLY A 100 9.25 -1.46 -4.61
N GLU A 101 8.11 -1.27 -3.94
CA GLU A 101 6.77 -1.31 -4.53
C GLU A 101 6.47 -0.20 -5.56
N VAL A 102 7.32 0.83 -5.68
CA VAL A 102 7.22 1.81 -6.77
C VAL A 102 7.70 1.25 -8.12
N THR A 103 8.41 0.11 -8.11
CA THR A 103 9.03 -0.49 -9.29
C THR A 103 8.15 -1.55 -9.93
N GLY A 104 8.30 -1.74 -11.25
CA GLY A 104 7.60 -2.76 -12.02
C GLY A 104 8.52 -3.84 -12.55
N GLY A 105 7.96 -5.04 -12.77
CA GLY A 105 8.60 -6.13 -13.53
C GLY A 105 9.28 -7.21 -12.68
N LEU A 106 9.87 -6.86 -11.54
CA LEU A 106 10.59 -7.82 -10.69
C LEU A 106 9.73 -9.01 -10.23
N HIS A 107 8.48 -8.72 -9.86
CA HIS A 107 7.54 -9.71 -9.33
C HIS A 107 6.60 -10.30 -10.41
N GLY A 108 6.75 -9.89 -11.67
CA GLY A 108 5.83 -10.28 -12.75
C GLY A 108 4.37 -9.98 -12.43
N ARG A 109 3.47 -10.93 -12.72
CA ARG A 109 2.01 -10.76 -12.52
C ARG A 109 1.51 -11.07 -11.12
N ASN A 110 2.23 -11.89 -10.35
CA ASN A 110 1.81 -12.30 -9.01
C ASN A 110 3.04 -12.41 -8.12
N ARG A 111 3.14 -11.53 -7.12
CA ARG A 111 4.27 -11.50 -6.20
C ARG A 111 4.16 -12.65 -5.20
N LEU A 112 5.25 -13.40 -5.01
CA LEU A 112 5.35 -14.41 -3.97
C LEU A 112 5.34 -13.80 -2.55
N MET A 113 4.69 -14.50 -1.63
CA MET A 113 4.59 -14.09 -0.23
C MET A 113 5.99 -13.95 0.39
N GLY A 114 6.19 -12.91 1.21
CA GLY A 114 7.48 -12.63 1.87
C GLY A 114 8.50 -11.83 1.04
N ASN A 115 8.34 -11.73 -0.28
CA ASN A 115 9.37 -11.12 -1.13
C ASN A 115 9.42 -9.58 -1.13
N ALA A 116 8.39 -8.87 -0.66
CA ALA A 116 8.36 -7.40 -0.69
C ALA A 116 9.49 -6.76 0.15
N LEU A 117 9.73 -7.25 1.37
CA LEU A 117 10.80 -6.74 2.22
C LEU A 117 12.18 -7.11 1.68
N LEU A 118 12.31 -8.32 1.14
CA LEU A 118 13.55 -8.78 0.52
C LEU A 118 13.92 -7.94 -0.70
N ASP A 119 12.93 -7.58 -1.53
CA ASP A 119 13.09 -6.68 -2.66
C ASP A 119 13.64 -5.33 -2.19
N ILE A 120 12.97 -4.67 -1.23
CA ILE A 120 13.41 -3.38 -0.70
C ILE A 120 14.86 -3.44 -0.20
N LEU A 121 15.23 -4.47 0.56
CA LEU A 121 16.58 -4.60 1.11
C LEU A 121 17.64 -4.91 0.05
N SER A 122 17.34 -5.86 -0.84
CA SER A 122 18.27 -6.31 -1.87
C SER A 122 18.48 -5.25 -2.95
N MET A 123 17.39 -4.77 -3.55
CA MET A 123 17.44 -3.74 -4.58
C MET A 123 17.86 -2.40 -4.00
N GLY A 124 17.41 -2.05 -2.79
CA GLY A 124 17.85 -0.86 -2.06
C GLY A 124 19.36 -0.77 -1.92
N ARG A 125 20.01 -1.87 -1.52
CA ARG A 125 21.47 -1.93 -1.43
C ARG A 125 22.15 -1.73 -2.78
N ARG A 126 21.65 -2.38 -3.84
CA ARG A 126 22.24 -2.31 -5.19
C ARG A 126 22.07 -0.94 -5.82
N ALA A 127 20.85 -0.41 -5.81
CA ALA A 127 20.55 0.91 -6.32
C ALA A 127 21.28 2.01 -5.54
N GLY A 128 21.35 1.90 -4.21
CA GLY A 128 22.10 2.83 -3.37
C GLY A 128 23.59 2.86 -3.70
N ALA A 129 24.21 1.69 -3.88
CA ALA A 129 25.62 1.60 -4.30
C ALA A 129 25.84 2.24 -5.68
N LYS A 130 24.94 1.98 -6.62
CA LYS A 130 25.01 2.50 -7.99
C LYS A 130 24.77 4.01 -8.07
N ALA A 131 23.82 4.52 -7.29
CA ALA A 131 23.56 5.96 -7.18
C ALA A 131 24.74 6.72 -6.53
N ALA A 132 25.55 6.04 -5.71
CA ALA A 132 26.73 6.63 -5.07
C ALA A 132 28.00 6.55 -5.93
N GLU A 133 28.00 5.79 -7.04
CA GLU A 133 29.12 5.77 -7.96
C GLU A 133 29.31 7.18 -8.56
N PRO A 134 30.56 7.67 -8.74
CA PRO A 134 30.81 8.95 -9.38
C PRO A 134 30.22 8.95 -10.80
N GLY A 135 29.05 9.56 -10.97
CA GLY A 135 28.40 9.68 -12.26
C GLY A 135 29.27 10.46 -13.24
N GLY A 136 29.37 9.99 -14.48
CA GLY A 136 29.94 10.78 -15.58
C GLY A 136 29.25 12.15 -15.64
N ARG A 137 30.03 13.22 -15.89
CA ARG A 137 29.61 14.63 -15.90
C ARG A 137 28.12 14.76 -16.18
N VAL A 138 27.31 14.92 -15.13
CA VAL A 138 25.93 15.39 -15.29
C VAL A 138 26.09 16.75 -15.91
N MET A 139 25.73 16.90 -17.18
CA MET A 139 25.71 18.22 -17.78
C MET A 139 24.82 19.06 -16.87
N ALA A 140 25.40 20.11 -16.29
CA ALA A 140 24.67 21.12 -15.56
C ALA A 140 23.71 21.79 -16.55
N SER A 141 22.58 21.14 -16.81
CA SER A 141 21.46 21.79 -17.44
C SER A 141 20.92 22.79 -16.43
N ARG A 142 20.28 23.86 -16.90
CA ARG A 142 19.47 24.75 -16.05
C ARG A 142 18.20 24.02 -15.57
N ALA A 143 18.35 22.80 -15.05
CA ALA A 143 17.27 22.08 -14.39
C ALA A 143 16.88 22.86 -13.14
N GLY A 144 15.67 23.39 -13.15
CA GLY A 144 15.07 24.07 -12.02
C GLY A 144 13.64 23.59 -11.81
N ILE A 145 13.05 23.98 -10.70
CA ILE A 145 11.67 23.63 -10.34
C ILE A 145 10.61 24.42 -11.12
N GLY A 146 10.99 25.13 -12.20
CA GLY A 146 10.08 25.95 -13.00
C GLY A 146 8.87 25.19 -13.56
N HIS A 147 9.03 23.90 -13.87
CA HIS A 147 7.95 23.02 -14.29
C HIS A 147 6.90 22.79 -13.19
N VAL A 148 7.33 22.73 -11.91
CA VAL A 148 6.41 22.64 -10.76
C VAL A 148 5.57 23.92 -10.67
N HIS A 149 6.19 25.08 -10.85
CA HIS A 149 5.46 26.35 -10.87
C HIS A 149 4.51 26.49 -12.07
N ALA A 150 4.89 25.95 -13.23
CA ALA A 150 3.99 25.90 -14.39
C ALA A 150 2.76 25.04 -14.11
N TRP A 151 2.96 23.84 -13.57
CA TRP A 151 1.87 22.96 -13.15
C TRP A 151 0.94 23.60 -12.10
N GLN A 152 1.50 24.28 -11.09
CA GLN A 152 0.70 25.03 -10.11
C GLN A 152 -0.14 26.14 -10.75
N ARG A 153 0.42 26.86 -11.74
CA ARG A 153 -0.35 27.86 -12.49
C ARG A 153 -1.49 27.23 -13.29
N GLU A 154 -1.25 26.10 -13.95
CA GLU A 154 -2.29 25.38 -14.70
C GLU A 154 -3.44 24.90 -13.79
N LEU A 155 -3.11 24.37 -12.61
CA LEU A 155 -4.12 24.01 -11.60
C LEU A 155 -4.96 25.23 -11.20
N THR A 156 -4.31 26.37 -10.94
CA THR A 156 -4.97 27.63 -10.59
C THR A 156 -5.91 28.10 -11.69
N LEU A 157 -5.44 28.13 -12.94
CA LEU A 157 -6.21 28.55 -14.10
C LEU A 157 -7.40 27.61 -14.39
N SER A 158 -7.27 26.34 -14.03
CA SER A 158 -8.32 25.32 -14.17
C SER A 158 -9.31 25.32 -12.99
N GLY A 159 -9.14 26.20 -12.00
CA GLY A 159 -9.96 26.19 -10.76
C GLY A 159 -9.78 24.93 -9.91
N LEU A 160 -8.68 24.20 -10.12
CA LEU A 160 -8.38 22.98 -9.37
C LEU A 160 -7.66 23.30 -8.05
N PRO A 161 -7.92 22.50 -7.01
CA PRO A 161 -7.40 22.79 -5.69
C PRO A 161 -5.88 22.55 -5.61
N LEU A 162 -5.15 23.54 -5.08
CA LEU A 162 -3.69 23.53 -4.93
C LEU A 162 -3.22 22.88 -3.61
N ASP A 163 -4.15 22.52 -2.73
CA ASP A 163 -3.87 21.88 -1.45
C ASP A 163 -3.57 20.38 -1.58
N VAL A 164 -3.80 19.80 -2.77
CA VAL A 164 -3.45 18.43 -3.12
C VAL A 164 -1.93 18.35 -3.33
N LYS A 165 -1.21 18.09 -2.25
CA LYS A 165 0.28 18.08 -2.21
C LYS A 165 0.94 16.84 -2.83
N ALA A 166 0.15 15.85 -3.25
CA ALA A 166 0.65 14.60 -3.82
C ALA A 166 -0.38 14.03 -4.80
N PRO A 167 0.03 13.21 -5.80
CA PRO A 167 -0.90 12.45 -6.61
C PRO A 167 -1.89 11.69 -5.73
N ARG A 168 -3.18 11.64 -6.08
CA ARG A 168 -4.15 10.76 -5.40
C ARG A 168 -3.69 9.31 -5.60
N LEU A 169 -3.08 8.75 -4.55
CA LEU A 169 -2.56 7.38 -4.56
C LEU A 169 -3.68 6.33 -4.46
N PHE A 170 -4.85 6.72 -3.95
CA PHE A 170 -5.99 5.84 -3.79
C PHE A 170 -7.27 6.40 -4.43
N PRO A 171 -8.15 5.54 -4.93
CA PRO A 171 -9.46 5.92 -5.45
C PRO A 171 -10.42 6.34 -4.34
N ASP A 172 -11.46 7.09 -4.68
CA ASP A 172 -12.39 7.72 -3.72
C ASP A 172 -13.19 6.72 -2.85
N TYR A 173 -13.20 5.43 -3.21
CA TYR A 173 -13.82 4.36 -2.42
C TYR A 173 -12.86 3.70 -1.41
N ALA A 174 -11.59 4.10 -1.37
CA ALA A 174 -10.69 3.67 -0.32
C ALA A 174 -11.04 4.42 0.98
N HIS A 175 -11.51 3.69 1.99
CA HIS A 175 -11.76 4.22 3.33
C HIS A 175 -10.45 4.42 4.10
N PHE A 176 -9.61 5.35 3.63
CA PHE A 176 -8.36 5.73 4.29
C PHE A 176 -8.40 7.24 4.55
N ASP A 177 -8.52 7.63 5.82
CA ASP A 177 -8.30 9.01 6.25
C ASP A 177 -6.85 9.13 6.70
N LEU A 178 -5.99 9.61 5.80
CA LEU A 178 -4.56 9.79 6.07
C LEU A 178 -4.24 10.62 7.32
N ARG A 179 -5.15 11.49 7.80
CA ARG A 179 -4.92 12.27 9.03
C ARG A 179 -5.15 11.41 10.28
N VAL A 180 -6.13 10.52 10.23
CA VAL A 180 -6.49 9.62 11.33
C VAL A 180 -5.59 8.38 11.33
N ASP A 181 -5.42 7.76 10.16
CA ASP A 181 -4.77 6.45 9.99
C ASP A 181 -3.24 6.52 9.99
N ALA A 182 -2.64 7.64 9.56
CA ALA A 182 -1.18 7.83 9.61
C ALA A 182 -0.70 8.51 10.90
N GLY A 183 -1.59 8.78 11.86
CA GLY A 183 -1.24 9.40 13.15
C GLY A 183 -0.70 10.83 13.03
N LEU A 184 -0.97 11.53 11.92
CA LEU A 184 -0.52 12.90 11.68
C LEU A 184 -1.36 13.87 12.51
N ARG A 185 -0.94 14.11 13.77
CA ARG A 185 -1.57 15.09 14.65
C ARG A 185 -1.58 16.48 14.03
N SER A 186 -2.68 17.19 14.21
CA SER A 186 -2.85 18.61 13.88
C SER A 186 -1.99 19.49 14.80
N SER A 187 -0.68 19.53 14.59
CA SER A 187 0.18 20.48 15.28
C SER A 187 1.17 21.14 14.33
N ALA A 188 0.71 22.20 13.67
CA ALA A 188 1.51 23.39 13.44
C ALA A 188 0.55 24.56 13.27
N ARG A 189 0.56 25.47 14.25
CA ARG A 189 -0.05 26.80 14.12
C ARG A 189 0.50 27.42 12.84
N GLY A 190 -0.37 27.68 11.87
CA GLY A 190 -0.03 28.48 10.70
C GLY A 190 0.43 29.85 11.19
N CYS A 191 1.70 30.17 10.99
CA CYS A 191 2.18 31.53 11.12
C CYS A 191 1.53 32.33 9.99
N VAL A 192 0.64 33.26 10.33
CA VAL A 192 0.06 34.22 9.40
C VAL A 192 1.20 35.15 8.98
N VAL A 193 1.75 34.94 7.79
CA VAL A 193 2.61 35.93 7.14
C VAL A 193 1.68 36.98 6.55
N GLY A 194 1.81 38.20 7.06
CA GLY A 194 0.84 39.27 6.94
C GLY A 194 0.61 39.82 5.54
N ASP A 195 -0.49 40.56 5.47
CA ASP A 195 -0.96 41.36 4.34
C ASP A 195 0.14 42.27 3.80
N ILE A 196 0.32 42.24 2.48
CA ILE A 196 1.06 43.25 1.73
C ILE A 196 0.02 44.18 1.09
N ARG A 197 0.10 45.46 1.46
CA ARG A 197 -0.55 46.58 0.78
C ARG A 197 0.03 46.81 -0.61
#